data_AF-A0A1J4KJ77-F1
#
_entry.id   AF-A0A1J4KJ77-F1
#
_cell.length_a   1.000
_cell.length_b   1.000
_cell.length_c   1.000
_cell.angle_alpha   90.00
_cell.angle_beta   90.00
_cell.angle_gamma   90.00
#
_symmetry.space_group_name_H-M   'P 1'
#
loop_
_entity.id
_entity.type
_entity.pdbx_description
1 polymer ?
#
loop_
_entity_poly.entity_id
_entity_poly.type
_entity_poly.pdbx_seq_one_letter_code
_entity_poly.pdbx_strand_id
1 'polypeptide(L)'
;MKYDLLVFSTESLDSHPSVGLMFPDKLYIFNVPDQTQRVFFETKIRFAKLSHVFLTTLNARSIGGFHGLTITAFDNKNNILNYSAFSAFSQILETYSHLHTQDKLRPKLIENFNDNNIIVTEHKLNDSLAFEVKLPDIPGKFLANKAKELGLKPGPIFKDLANGKTIKTPEGKTITPDQVLGPPTPGDVLFIVDCQTMADVEKLPNCKNFDFVVHFTKIDILLTSEYLSKFDSSQKALCFSPNGRITFPSVTNLYSASSSFAPTLINPIVSFDQIQNYDIPSQFVNAVPALEYAFAPPDKKKFTIPPLNNITSTAQKITITKFETFAVTFMGTGAMFPSKYRNVAGILLHTESGFIILDAGEGFTGQLRRKFGIDNFEYILKRLICVWISHLHGDHHFGLYQLLQARAQLCDSPVPLICHQYISDHIECLQKCSKTDLKFTLHSQTEKFVCGNVSIDSIPVLHCFDSYGCLVTLDGGWKVAYSGDKTFGDNFIENVGSCDLLIHEASFTDDLIDIAKDKRHSTIGQAIETGKLTHAKYVILTHFSQRYPKLPVFGTDYENVAFAFDYLSVPFERMNELCSVCPQIFQMIQDLEAKDDEKDE
;
A
#
# COMPACT_ATOMS: atom_id res chain seq x y z
N MET A 1 -28.62 0.86 13.46
CA MET A 1 -27.43 1.31 12.72
C MET A 1 -26.30 0.32 13.01
N LYS A 2 -25.44 -0.01 12.04
CA LYS A 2 -24.23 -0.83 12.25
C LYS A 2 -23.04 -0.03 11.74
N TYR A 3 -22.06 0.20 12.60
CA TYR A 3 -20.80 0.83 12.24
C TYR A 3 -19.68 0.29 13.12
N ASP A 4 -18.53 0.08 12.48
CA ASP A 4 -17.44 -0.73 12.99
C ASP A 4 -16.11 0.00 12.73
N LEU A 5 -15.13 -0.12 13.62
CA LEU A 5 -13.73 0.20 13.31
C LEU A 5 -13.08 -1.06 12.71
N LEU A 6 -12.43 -0.92 11.56
CA LEU A 6 -11.66 -1.98 10.91
C LEU A 6 -10.19 -1.56 10.85
N VAL A 7 -9.30 -2.43 11.32
CA VAL A 7 -7.85 -2.25 11.18
C VAL A 7 -7.42 -2.68 9.78
N PHE A 8 -6.99 -1.71 8.97
CA PHE A 8 -6.56 -1.94 7.59
C PHE A 8 -5.15 -2.51 7.57
N SER A 9 -4.26 -1.92 8.36
CA SER A 9 -2.86 -2.30 8.46
C SER A 9 -2.31 -1.96 9.84
N THR A 10 -1.21 -2.62 10.20
CA THR A 10 -0.54 -2.45 11.49
C THR A 10 0.91 -2.09 11.32
N GLU A 11 1.61 -1.81 12.42
CA GLU A 11 3.07 -1.67 12.42
C GLU A 11 3.73 -3.02 12.10
N SER A 12 3.96 -3.27 10.81
CA SER A 12 4.46 -4.54 10.27
C SER A 12 5.64 -4.29 9.34
N LEU A 13 6.28 -5.36 8.83
CA LEU A 13 7.35 -5.20 7.85
C LEU A 13 6.86 -4.50 6.57
N ASP A 14 5.63 -4.76 6.15
CA ASP A 14 5.09 -4.32 4.85
C ASP A 14 4.35 -2.98 4.88
N SER A 15 3.91 -2.54 6.05
CA SER A 15 2.96 -1.43 6.18
C SER A 15 3.06 -0.75 7.55
N HIS A 16 2.47 0.43 7.64
CA HIS A 16 2.27 1.18 8.88
C HIS A 16 0.79 1.16 9.32
N PRO A 17 0.47 1.65 10.52
CA PRO A 17 -0.90 1.67 11.05
C PRO A 17 -1.90 2.46 10.20
N SER A 18 -3.05 1.86 9.95
CA SER A 18 -4.22 2.52 9.34
C SER A 18 -5.50 1.87 9.84
N VAL A 19 -6.54 2.68 10.06
CA VAL A 19 -7.88 2.20 10.42
C VAL A 19 -8.95 2.85 9.56
N GLY A 20 -10.00 2.08 9.26
CA GLY A 20 -11.21 2.53 8.61
C GLY A 20 -12.40 2.48 9.56
N LEU A 21 -13.10 3.60 9.71
CA LEU A 21 -14.42 3.64 10.36
C LEU A 21 -15.49 3.38 9.30
N MET A 22 -16.11 2.21 9.36
CA MET A 22 -17.00 1.67 8.35
C MET A 22 -18.46 1.88 8.74
N PHE A 23 -19.18 2.62 7.91
CA PHE A 23 -20.64 2.72 7.91
C PHE A 23 -21.24 1.95 6.72
N PRO A 24 -22.56 1.71 6.69
CA PRO A 24 -23.18 1.00 5.58
C PRO A 24 -22.98 1.69 4.23
N ASP A 25 -23.03 3.03 4.23
CA ASP A 25 -22.97 3.92 3.07
C ASP A 25 -21.60 4.59 2.87
N LYS A 26 -20.82 4.78 3.95
CA LYS A 26 -19.56 5.53 3.92
C LYS A 26 -18.42 4.81 4.64
N LEU A 27 -17.20 5.15 4.24
CA LEU A 27 -15.94 4.76 4.87
C LEU A 27 -15.11 6.00 5.13
N TYR A 28 -14.60 6.13 6.35
CA TYR A 28 -13.65 7.16 6.76
C TYR A 28 -12.33 6.48 7.10
N ILE A 29 -11.21 6.93 6.55
CA ILE A 29 -9.89 6.35 6.82
C ILE A 29 -9.07 7.31 7.65
N PHE A 30 -8.35 6.77 8.64
CA PHE A 30 -7.33 7.50 9.39
C PHE A 30 -5.95 6.92 9.04
N ASN A 31 -5.10 7.79 8.48
CA ASN A 31 -3.82 7.49 7.85
C ASN A 31 -3.88 6.55 6.64
N VAL A 32 -3.08 6.86 5.63
CA VAL A 32 -2.97 6.15 4.35
C VAL A 32 -1.48 5.88 4.06
N PRO A 33 -0.85 4.94 4.78
CA PRO A 33 0.50 4.48 4.43
C PRO A 33 0.52 3.77 3.07
N ASP A 34 1.72 3.52 2.56
CA ASP A 34 1.94 2.67 1.39
C ASP A 34 1.11 1.39 1.44
N GLN A 35 0.57 1.01 0.29
CA GLN A 35 -0.28 -0.15 0.05
C GLN A 35 -1.66 -0.12 0.73
N THR A 36 -2.13 1.02 1.25
CA THR A 36 -3.50 1.13 1.77
C THR A 36 -4.55 0.77 0.71
N GLN A 37 -4.33 1.17 -0.55
CA GLN A 37 -5.20 0.77 -1.66
C GLN A 37 -5.19 -0.74 -1.92
N ARG A 38 -4.07 -1.43 -1.64
CA ARG A 38 -3.97 -2.88 -1.76
C ARG A 38 -4.87 -3.59 -0.76
N VAL A 39 -5.06 -3.01 0.44
CA VAL A 39 -6.00 -3.52 1.45
C VAL A 39 -7.43 -3.55 0.91
N PHE A 40 -7.84 -2.59 0.08
CA PHE A 40 -9.19 -2.60 -0.52
C PHE A 40 -9.40 -3.83 -1.40
N PHE A 41 -8.38 -4.24 -2.16
CA PHE A 41 -8.44 -5.45 -2.97
C PHE A 41 -8.40 -6.72 -2.10
N GLU A 42 -7.55 -6.75 -1.07
CA GLU A 42 -7.46 -7.88 -0.13
C GLU A 42 -8.78 -8.13 0.62
N THR A 43 -9.48 -7.05 0.99
CA THR A 43 -10.68 -7.08 1.83
C THR A 43 -11.99 -6.85 1.06
N LYS A 44 -11.92 -6.61 -0.25
CA LYS A 44 -13.06 -6.33 -1.14
C LYS A 44 -13.89 -5.12 -0.73
N ILE A 45 -13.26 -4.15 -0.07
CA ILE A 45 -13.89 -2.87 0.25
C ILE A 45 -14.07 -2.08 -1.03
N ARG A 46 -15.26 -1.53 -1.24
CA ARG A 46 -15.56 -0.74 -2.44
C ARG A 46 -15.03 0.69 -2.30
N PHE A 47 -14.20 1.13 -3.24
CA PHE A 47 -13.70 2.51 -3.30
C PHE A 47 -14.80 3.58 -3.33
N ALA A 48 -15.97 3.27 -3.89
CA ALA A 48 -17.12 4.18 -3.92
C ALA A 48 -17.67 4.55 -2.52
N LYS A 49 -17.33 3.79 -1.48
CA LYS A 49 -17.69 4.12 -0.09
C LYS A 49 -16.73 5.11 0.56
N LEU A 50 -15.49 5.21 0.06
CA LEU A 50 -14.46 6.07 0.65
C LEU A 50 -14.91 7.54 0.56
N SER A 51 -15.28 8.12 1.69
CA SER A 51 -15.83 9.48 1.72
C SER A 51 -14.81 10.51 2.17
N HIS A 52 -13.96 10.16 3.14
CA HIS A 52 -13.04 11.10 3.76
C HIS A 52 -11.78 10.38 4.27
N VAL A 53 -10.65 11.08 4.19
CA VAL A 53 -9.36 10.65 4.75
C VAL A 53 -8.87 11.66 5.77
N PHE A 54 -8.51 11.20 6.97
CA PHE A 54 -7.91 12.00 8.03
C PHE A 54 -6.43 11.64 8.16
N LEU A 55 -5.53 12.62 7.99
CA LEU A 55 -4.08 12.42 8.04
C LEU A 55 -3.53 13.04 9.32
N THR A 56 -2.86 12.24 10.14
CA THR A 56 -2.31 12.69 11.42
C THR A 56 -0.94 13.34 11.28
N THR A 57 -0.14 12.97 10.28
CA THR A 57 1.20 13.52 10.04
C THR A 57 1.45 13.69 8.54
N LEU A 58 2.60 14.27 8.17
CA LEU A 58 3.04 14.45 6.79
C LEU A 58 4.18 13.50 6.39
N ASN A 59 4.45 12.44 7.16
CA ASN A 59 5.47 11.46 6.82
C ASN A 59 4.87 10.22 6.14
N ALA A 60 5.73 9.33 5.60
CA ALA A 60 5.28 8.18 4.82
C ALA A 60 4.33 7.23 5.58
N ARG A 61 4.37 7.22 6.92
CA ARG A 61 3.47 6.41 7.76
C ARG A 61 2.01 6.88 7.66
N SER A 62 1.78 8.16 7.39
CA SER A 62 0.43 8.72 7.25
C SER A 62 0.03 8.95 5.81
N ILE A 63 0.95 9.32 4.91
CA ILE A 63 0.58 9.83 3.57
C ILE A 63 1.10 9.02 2.38
N GLY A 64 1.95 8.01 2.62
CA GLY A 64 2.70 7.34 1.55
C GLY A 64 1.83 6.72 0.44
N GLY A 65 0.69 6.14 0.80
CA GLY A 65 -0.27 5.55 -0.15
C GLY A 65 -1.38 6.51 -0.61
N PHE A 66 -1.35 7.79 -0.19
CA PHE A 66 -2.46 8.71 -0.45
C PHE A 66 -2.70 8.96 -1.95
N HIS A 67 -1.63 9.15 -2.72
CA HIS A 67 -1.71 9.40 -4.16
C HIS A 67 -2.26 8.18 -4.90
N GLY A 68 -1.68 7.00 -4.67
CA GLY A 68 -2.15 5.75 -5.25
C GLY A 68 -3.62 5.47 -4.92
N LEU A 69 -4.01 5.60 -3.64
CA LEU A 69 -5.41 5.46 -3.21
C LEU A 69 -6.34 6.43 -3.93
N THR A 70 -5.94 7.68 -4.11
CA THR A 70 -6.76 8.72 -4.74
C THR A 70 -7.02 8.41 -6.22
N ILE A 71 -5.97 8.07 -6.98
CA ILE A 71 -6.10 7.70 -8.40
C ILE A 71 -7.01 6.49 -8.54
N THR A 72 -6.74 5.43 -7.77
CA THR A 72 -7.51 4.19 -7.83
C THR A 72 -8.96 4.43 -7.43
N ALA A 73 -9.23 5.27 -6.44
CA ALA A 73 -10.59 5.63 -6.07
C ALA A 73 -11.34 6.34 -7.22
N PHE A 74 -10.68 7.30 -7.88
CA PHE A 74 -11.23 8.04 -9.00
C PHE A 74 -11.52 7.15 -10.22
N ASP A 75 -10.59 6.25 -10.55
CA ASP A 75 -10.78 5.23 -11.59
C ASP A 75 -11.95 4.28 -11.27
N ASN A 76 -12.24 4.08 -9.98
CA ASN A 76 -13.35 3.28 -9.48
C ASN A 76 -14.63 4.09 -9.22
N LYS A 77 -14.82 5.19 -9.96
CA LYS A 77 -16.05 6.03 -9.99
C LYS A 77 -16.36 6.74 -8.67
N ASN A 78 -15.38 6.87 -7.78
CA ASN A 78 -15.51 7.80 -6.67
C ASN A 78 -15.16 9.20 -7.18
N ASN A 79 -16.13 10.10 -7.32
CA ASN A 79 -15.84 11.44 -7.85
C ASN A 79 -15.74 12.51 -6.74
N ILE A 80 -15.83 12.10 -5.47
CA ILE A 80 -15.92 12.99 -4.32
C ILE A 80 -15.05 12.40 -3.19
N LEU A 81 -13.74 12.64 -3.28
CA LEU A 81 -12.81 12.32 -2.21
C LEU A 81 -12.42 13.59 -1.46
N ASN A 82 -12.62 13.59 -0.15
CA ASN A 82 -12.26 14.69 0.73
C ASN A 82 -11.17 14.24 1.70
N TYR A 83 -10.41 15.20 2.24
CA TYR A 83 -9.43 14.93 3.27
C TYR A 83 -9.31 16.05 4.30
N SER A 84 -8.80 15.72 5.47
CA SER A 84 -8.36 16.65 6.51
C SER A 84 -6.92 16.31 6.91
N ALA A 85 -6.06 17.32 6.89
CA ALA A 85 -4.62 17.19 7.11
C ALA A 85 -4.03 18.57 7.48
N PHE A 86 -2.76 18.61 7.85
CA PHE A 86 -2.03 19.88 7.92
C PHE A 86 -2.14 20.64 6.59
N SER A 87 -2.30 21.95 6.65
CA SER A 87 -2.43 22.80 5.46
C SER A 87 -1.26 22.67 4.49
N ALA A 88 -0.03 22.39 4.98
CA ALA A 88 1.13 22.15 4.13
C ALA A 88 0.96 20.94 3.18
N PHE A 89 0.06 20.00 3.47
CA PHE A 89 -0.22 18.87 2.59
C PHE A 89 -0.77 19.28 1.22
N SER A 90 -1.46 20.43 1.12
CA SER A 90 -1.93 20.91 -0.19
C SER A 90 -0.78 21.19 -1.17
N GLN A 91 0.38 21.64 -0.66
CA GLN A 91 1.58 21.88 -1.48
C GLN A 91 2.13 20.57 -2.04
N ILE A 92 2.11 19.50 -1.25
CA ILE A 92 2.50 18.15 -1.71
C ILE A 92 1.58 17.71 -2.86
N LEU A 93 0.26 17.87 -2.71
CA LEU A 93 -0.70 17.52 -3.76
C LEU A 93 -0.59 18.40 -5.02
N GLU A 94 -0.17 19.66 -4.88
CA GLU A 94 0.06 20.54 -6.03
C GLU A 94 1.23 20.06 -6.87
N THR A 95 2.37 19.71 -6.25
CA THR A 95 3.52 19.16 -6.98
C THR A 95 3.18 17.86 -7.71
N TYR A 96 2.30 17.06 -7.12
CA TYR A 96 1.80 15.84 -7.72
C TYR A 96 0.99 16.08 -9.01
N SER A 97 0.32 17.21 -9.15
CA SER A 97 -0.44 17.51 -10.37
C SER A 97 0.42 17.65 -11.63
N HIS A 98 1.71 17.93 -11.47
CA HIS A 98 2.69 17.91 -12.56
C HIS A 98 3.19 16.50 -12.89
N LEU A 99 3.02 15.55 -11.96
CA LEU A 99 3.42 14.16 -12.14
C LEU A 99 2.29 13.35 -12.77
N HIS A 100 1.06 13.46 -12.26
CA HIS A 100 -0.14 12.80 -12.79
C HIS A 100 -1.42 13.41 -12.22
N THR A 101 -2.40 13.75 -13.07
CA THR A 101 -3.86 13.78 -12.76
C THR A 101 -4.62 14.43 -13.93
N GLN A 102 -5.88 14.03 -14.10
CA GLN A 102 -6.85 14.92 -14.76
C GLN A 102 -7.15 16.06 -13.79
N ASP A 103 -6.94 17.32 -14.20
CA ASP A 103 -7.20 18.51 -13.35
C ASP A 103 -8.59 18.54 -12.70
N LYS A 104 -9.56 17.81 -13.27
CA LYS A 104 -10.95 17.74 -12.81
C LYS A 104 -11.19 16.78 -11.63
N LEU A 105 -10.25 15.89 -11.32
CA LEU A 105 -10.39 14.87 -10.28
C LEU A 105 -9.26 15.05 -9.26
N ARG A 106 -9.50 15.92 -8.27
CA ARG A 106 -8.58 16.19 -7.17
C ARG A 106 -9.28 16.02 -5.84
N PRO A 107 -8.62 15.41 -4.84
CA PRO A 107 -9.17 15.31 -3.50
C PRO A 107 -9.25 16.72 -2.89
N LYS A 108 -10.27 16.98 -2.08
CA LYS A 108 -10.54 18.33 -1.55
C LYS A 108 -10.24 18.42 -0.06
N LEU A 109 -9.48 19.44 0.34
CA LEU A 109 -9.27 19.77 1.75
C LEU A 109 -10.60 20.25 2.35
N ILE A 110 -11.01 19.66 3.47
CA ILE A 110 -12.14 20.12 4.28
C ILE A 110 -11.63 20.45 5.68
N GLU A 111 -11.69 21.73 6.01
CA GLU A 111 -11.49 22.20 7.38
C GLU A 111 -12.77 21.94 8.19
N ASN A 112 -12.64 21.44 9.42
CA ASN A 112 -13.77 21.16 10.32
C ASN A 112 -14.83 20.22 9.72
N PHE A 113 -14.39 19.08 9.21
CA PHE A 113 -15.27 18.09 8.60
C PHE A 113 -16.36 17.59 9.57
N ASN A 114 -17.62 17.64 9.13
CA ASN A 114 -18.77 17.07 9.84
C ASN A 114 -19.80 16.59 8.83
N ASP A 115 -20.46 15.46 9.11
CA ASP A 115 -21.60 15.00 8.32
C ASP A 115 -22.66 14.28 9.18
N ASN A 116 -23.61 13.59 8.55
CA ASN A 116 -24.69 12.92 9.25
C ASN A 116 -24.25 11.67 10.05
N ASN A 117 -23.05 11.15 9.80
CA ASN A 117 -22.52 9.95 10.46
C ASN A 117 -21.49 10.29 11.53
N ILE A 118 -20.65 11.32 11.34
CA ILE A 118 -19.64 11.70 12.34
C ILE A 118 -19.50 13.21 12.50
N ILE A 119 -19.19 13.62 13.72
CA ILE A 119 -18.75 14.98 14.06
C ILE A 119 -17.28 14.89 14.47
N VAL A 120 -16.41 15.72 13.88
CA VAL A 120 -14.96 15.66 14.10
C VAL A 120 -14.43 16.97 14.62
N THR A 121 -13.68 16.90 15.72
CA THR A 121 -12.89 18.00 16.27
C THR A 121 -11.41 17.68 16.08
N GLU A 122 -10.68 18.60 15.43
CA GLU A 122 -9.24 18.48 15.21
C GLU A 122 -8.46 19.12 16.37
N HIS A 123 -7.45 18.42 16.87
CA HIS A 123 -6.49 18.91 17.86
C HIS A 123 -5.11 19.00 17.24
N LYS A 124 -4.62 20.22 17.06
CA LYS A 124 -3.27 20.47 16.57
C LYS A 124 -2.25 20.31 17.69
N LEU A 125 -1.35 19.35 17.54
CA LEU A 125 -0.23 19.13 18.47
C LEU A 125 1.01 19.92 17.99
N ASN A 126 2.21 19.37 18.16
CA ASN A 126 3.45 19.98 17.69
C ASN A 126 3.75 19.58 16.24
N ASP A 127 3.87 18.28 16.00
CA ASP A 127 4.26 17.67 14.72
C ASP A 127 3.17 16.73 14.16
N SER A 128 2.04 16.61 14.85
CA SER A 128 0.90 15.77 14.49
C SER A 128 -0.46 16.45 14.72
N LEU A 129 -1.49 15.86 14.13
CA LEU A 129 -2.90 16.12 14.40
C LEU A 129 -3.50 14.91 15.14
N ALA A 130 -4.37 15.19 16.11
CA ALA A 130 -5.25 14.21 16.73
C ALA A 130 -6.71 14.56 16.41
N PHE A 131 -7.58 13.56 16.39
CA PHE A 131 -8.98 13.71 16.01
C PHE A 131 -9.91 13.14 17.09
N GLU A 132 -10.77 13.98 17.64
CA GLU A 132 -11.94 13.57 18.42
C GLU A 132 -13.10 13.32 17.45
N VAL A 133 -13.69 12.13 17.47
CA VAL A 133 -14.72 11.69 16.54
C VAL A 133 -15.93 11.22 17.33
N LYS A 134 -16.99 12.02 17.31
CA LYS A 134 -18.27 11.66 17.93
C LYS A 134 -19.12 10.85 16.96
N LEU A 135 -19.49 9.64 17.38
CA LEU A 135 -20.38 8.75 16.63
C LEU A 135 -21.86 9.09 16.85
N PRO A 136 -22.78 8.60 15.99
CA PRO A 136 -24.19 8.90 16.13
C PRO A 136 -24.79 8.34 17.42
N ASP A 137 -25.76 9.07 17.97
CA ASP A 137 -26.59 8.53 19.03
C ASP A 137 -27.38 7.32 18.51
N ILE A 138 -27.46 6.29 19.35
CA ILE A 138 -28.16 5.06 19.00
C ILE A 138 -29.64 5.25 19.37
N PRO A 139 -30.57 5.09 18.41
CA PRO A 139 -32.00 5.24 18.68
C PRO A 139 -32.45 4.35 19.84
N GLY A 140 -33.31 4.89 20.70
CA GLY A 140 -33.84 4.13 21.84
C GLY A 140 -34.63 2.91 21.39
N LYS A 141 -34.84 1.96 22.31
CA LYS A 141 -35.60 0.74 22.03
C LYS A 141 -37.03 1.09 21.57
N PHE A 142 -37.51 0.41 20.53
CA PHE A 142 -38.89 0.57 20.07
C PHE A 142 -39.90 0.08 21.13
N LEU A 143 -40.81 0.96 21.51
CA LEU A 143 -41.83 0.77 22.55
C LEU A 143 -43.14 0.31 21.90
N ALA A 144 -43.21 -0.99 21.59
CA ALA A 144 -44.34 -1.58 20.88
C ALA A 144 -45.71 -1.33 21.56
N ASN A 145 -45.75 -1.23 22.89
CA ASN A 145 -46.99 -0.95 23.61
C ASN A 145 -47.48 0.48 23.35
N LYS A 146 -46.60 1.50 23.39
CA LYS A 146 -46.95 2.88 23.03
C LYS A 146 -47.42 3.01 21.59
N ALA A 147 -46.79 2.28 20.66
CA ALA A 147 -47.23 2.28 19.27
C ALA A 147 -48.67 1.73 19.12
N LYS A 148 -49.00 0.66 19.85
CA LYS A 148 -50.36 0.10 19.88
C LYS A 148 -51.36 1.07 20.51
N GLU A 149 -51.00 1.76 21.59
CA GLU A 149 -51.84 2.78 22.24
C GLU A 149 -52.15 3.96 21.31
N LEU A 150 -51.24 4.28 20.38
CA LEU A 150 -51.47 5.29 19.36
C LEU A 150 -52.32 4.83 18.17
N GLY A 151 -52.84 3.59 18.21
CA GLY A 151 -53.71 2.99 17.20
C GLY A 151 -52.98 2.24 16.09
N LEU A 152 -51.66 2.07 16.18
CA LEU A 152 -50.88 1.38 15.16
C LEU A 152 -50.93 -0.14 15.33
N LYS A 153 -51.11 -0.84 14.22
CA LYS A 153 -51.04 -2.31 14.19
C LYS A 153 -49.58 -2.78 14.00
N PRO A 154 -49.16 -3.87 14.66
CA PRO A 154 -47.87 -4.49 14.39
C PRO A 154 -47.70 -4.82 12.90
N GLY A 155 -46.51 -4.54 12.35
CA GLY A 155 -46.22 -4.73 10.94
C GLY A 155 -45.10 -3.82 10.45
N PRO A 156 -44.98 -3.60 9.12
CA PRO A 156 -43.93 -2.77 8.52
C PRO A 156 -43.83 -1.35 9.12
N ILE A 157 -44.97 -0.78 9.52
CA ILE A 157 -45.06 0.55 10.15
C ILE A 157 -44.20 0.65 11.43
N PHE A 158 -44.13 -0.42 12.23
CA PHE A 158 -43.30 -0.43 13.44
C PHE A 158 -41.81 -0.35 13.08
N LYS A 159 -41.40 -1.07 12.02
CA LYS A 159 -40.03 -1.03 11.51
C LYS A 159 -39.68 0.35 10.94
N ASP A 160 -40.61 0.97 10.22
CA ASP A 160 -40.40 2.32 9.66
C ASP A 160 -40.22 3.36 10.77
N LEU A 161 -41.09 3.36 11.79
CA LEU A 161 -40.95 4.23 12.97
C LEU A 161 -39.67 3.94 13.76
N ALA A 162 -39.33 2.66 13.95
CA ALA A 162 -38.09 2.26 14.60
C ALA A 162 -36.83 2.74 13.84
N ASN A 163 -36.94 2.91 12.52
CA ASN A 163 -35.89 3.43 11.65
C ASN A 163 -35.95 4.96 11.46
N GLY A 164 -36.73 5.67 12.29
CA GLY A 164 -36.77 7.13 12.28
C GLY A 164 -37.73 7.74 11.25
N LYS A 165 -38.57 6.96 10.57
CA LYS A 165 -39.56 7.52 9.64
C LYS A 165 -40.82 7.95 10.36
N THR A 166 -41.25 9.18 10.12
CA THR A 166 -42.57 9.68 10.53
C THR A 166 -43.66 9.09 9.64
N ILE A 167 -44.76 8.65 10.25
CA ILE A 167 -45.87 8.00 9.56
C ILE A 167 -47.13 8.84 9.70
N LYS A 168 -47.90 8.97 8.61
CA LYS A 168 -49.27 9.47 8.64
C LYS A 168 -50.24 8.29 8.58
N THR A 169 -51.12 8.23 9.56
CA THR A 169 -52.20 7.23 9.62
C THR A 169 -53.30 7.55 8.59
N PRO A 170 -54.12 6.56 8.20
CA PRO A 170 -55.28 6.78 7.31
C PRO A 170 -56.25 7.84 7.84
N GLU A 171 -56.34 8.00 9.15
CA GLU A 171 -57.16 9.01 9.82
C GLU A 171 -56.49 10.41 9.87
N GLY A 172 -55.33 10.58 9.23
CA GLY A 172 -54.62 11.86 9.13
C GLY A 172 -53.71 12.22 10.31
N LYS A 173 -53.62 11.37 11.34
CA LYS A 173 -52.73 11.59 12.50
C LYS A 173 -51.28 11.31 12.14
N THR A 174 -50.40 12.27 12.44
CA THR A 174 -48.94 12.13 12.27
C THR A 174 -48.33 11.52 13.54
N ILE A 175 -47.63 10.40 13.38
CA ILE A 175 -46.90 9.72 14.46
C ILE A 175 -45.41 9.79 14.14
N THR A 176 -44.65 10.37 15.05
CA THR A 176 -43.20 10.56 14.94
C THR A 176 -42.45 9.51 15.77
N PRO A 177 -41.19 9.17 15.41
CA PRO A 177 -40.41 8.15 16.11
C PRO A 177 -40.28 8.38 17.63
N ASP A 178 -40.09 9.63 18.07
CA ASP A 178 -39.97 10.02 19.48
C ASP A 178 -41.19 9.62 20.34
N GLN A 179 -42.37 9.47 19.75
CA GLN A 179 -43.57 9.02 20.47
C GLN A 179 -43.52 7.53 20.84
N VAL A 180 -42.73 6.74 20.11
CA VAL A 180 -42.70 5.27 20.18
C VAL A 180 -41.30 4.70 20.40
N LEU A 181 -40.28 5.55 20.59
CA LEU A 181 -38.92 5.16 20.96
C LEU A 181 -38.63 5.51 22.42
N GLY A 182 -37.78 4.70 23.07
CA GLY A 182 -37.17 5.07 24.33
C GLY A 182 -36.15 6.22 24.17
N PRO A 183 -35.55 6.71 25.27
CA PRO A 183 -34.46 7.67 25.18
C PRO A 183 -33.29 7.08 24.36
N PRO A 184 -32.61 7.88 23.52
CA PRO A 184 -31.44 7.43 22.79
C PRO A 184 -30.29 7.13 23.75
N THR A 185 -29.41 6.22 23.34
CA THR A 185 -28.11 6.02 24.00
C THR A 185 -27.09 6.91 23.30
N PRO A 186 -26.33 7.77 24.04
CA PRO A 186 -25.29 8.58 23.45
C PRO A 186 -24.31 7.73 22.63
N GLY A 187 -23.90 8.23 21.47
CA GLY A 187 -22.84 7.61 20.67
C GLY A 187 -21.49 7.69 21.37
N ASP A 188 -20.63 6.70 21.13
CA ASP A 188 -19.27 6.70 21.66
C ASP A 188 -18.45 7.86 21.08
N VAL A 189 -17.56 8.42 21.88
CA VAL A 189 -16.56 9.41 21.44
C VAL A 189 -15.21 8.72 21.30
N LEU A 190 -14.69 8.72 20.08
CA LEU A 190 -13.40 8.15 19.73
C LEU A 190 -12.33 9.24 19.77
N PHE A 191 -11.11 8.86 20.15
CA PHE A 191 -9.94 9.73 20.02
C PHE A 191 -8.83 9.03 19.25
N ILE A 192 -8.43 9.60 18.11
CA ILE A 192 -7.35 9.11 17.27
C ILE A 192 -6.12 9.99 17.54
N VAL A 193 -5.03 9.41 18.02
CA VAL A 193 -3.84 10.15 18.47
C VAL A 193 -2.56 9.55 17.92
N ASP A 194 -1.64 10.41 17.48
CA ASP A 194 -0.39 10.02 16.82
C ASP A 194 0.79 10.89 17.25
N CYS A 195 1.13 10.88 18.54
CA CYS A 195 2.25 11.68 19.05
C CYS A 195 3.58 11.20 18.44
N GLN A 196 4.31 12.11 17.81
CA GLN A 196 5.63 11.86 17.21
C GLN A 196 6.78 12.22 18.15
N THR A 197 6.55 13.12 19.11
CA THR A 197 7.54 13.59 20.08
C THR A 197 6.90 13.83 21.44
N MET A 198 7.71 13.99 22.49
CA MET A 198 7.19 14.39 23.82
C MET A 198 6.53 15.78 23.80
N ALA A 199 6.94 16.68 22.90
CA ALA A 199 6.28 17.97 22.72
C ALA A 199 4.83 17.84 22.19
N ASP A 200 4.51 16.76 21.49
CA ASP A 200 3.11 16.45 21.16
C ASP A 200 2.31 16.06 22.41
N VAL A 201 2.93 15.30 23.33
CA VAL A 201 2.31 14.81 24.57
C VAL A 201 1.91 15.96 25.49
N GLU A 202 2.75 17.00 25.57
CA GLU A 202 2.47 18.22 26.32
C GLU A 202 1.24 18.98 25.81
N LYS A 203 0.95 18.89 24.50
CA LYS A 203 -0.16 19.59 23.83
C LYS A 203 -1.46 18.80 23.77
N LEU A 204 -1.48 17.57 24.29
CA LEU A 204 -2.69 16.75 24.29
C LEU A 204 -3.83 17.43 25.06
N PRO A 205 -5.08 17.33 24.57
CA PRO A 205 -6.26 17.79 25.31
C PRO A 205 -6.49 16.93 26.56
N ASN A 206 -7.55 17.22 27.31
CA ASN A 206 -7.99 16.31 28.38
C ASN A 206 -8.50 15.00 27.77
N CYS A 207 -7.68 13.95 27.82
CA CYS A 207 -7.96 12.68 27.14
C CYS A 207 -8.80 11.69 27.97
N LYS A 208 -9.22 12.05 29.19
CA LYS A 208 -9.91 11.12 30.11
C LYS A 208 -11.40 10.90 29.81
N ASN A 209 -11.98 11.68 28.90
CA ASN A 209 -13.43 11.68 28.63
C ASN A 209 -13.82 10.88 27.38
N PHE A 210 -12.86 10.22 26.71
CA PHE A 210 -13.12 9.44 25.50
C PHE A 210 -13.51 8.00 25.83
N ASP A 211 -14.43 7.41 25.07
CA ASP A 211 -14.88 6.03 25.28
C ASP A 211 -13.92 5.01 24.67
N PHE A 212 -13.27 5.39 23.55
CA PHE A 212 -12.38 4.54 22.79
C PHE A 212 -11.20 5.34 22.23
N VAL A 213 -9.97 4.86 22.41
CA VAL A 213 -8.76 5.54 21.93
C VAL A 213 -8.00 4.68 20.93
N VAL A 214 -7.60 5.26 19.81
CA VAL A 214 -6.71 4.65 18.81
C VAL A 214 -5.36 5.34 18.88
N HIS A 215 -4.36 4.61 19.37
CA HIS A 215 -3.00 5.10 19.57
C HIS A 215 -2.11 4.72 18.37
N PHE A 216 -2.02 5.59 17.38
CA PHE A 216 -0.98 5.51 16.34
C PHE A 216 0.39 5.96 16.84
N THR A 217 0.43 6.65 17.99
CA THR A 217 1.64 7.01 18.74
C THR A 217 2.63 5.85 18.78
N LYS A 218 3.89 6.12 18.42
CA LYS A 218 4.95 5.11 18.42
C LYS A 218 5.14 4.49 19.80
N ILE A 219 5.48 3.20 19.83
CA ILE A 219 5.48 2.38 21.04
C ILE A 219 6.42 2.90 22.14
N ASP A 220 7.53 3.52 21.74
CA ASP A 220 8.53 4.17 22.60
C ASP A 220 7.99 5.40 23.34
N ILE A 221 7.05 6.14 22.75
CA ILE A 221 6.34 7.26 23.41
C ILE A 221 5.12 6.74 24.17
N LEU A 222 4.37 5.82 23.57
CA LEU A 222 3.13 5.24 24.13
C LEU A 222 3.35 4.66 25.53
N LEU A 223 4.48 4.00 25.75
CA LEU A 223 4.79 3.32 27.01
C LEU A 223 5.42 4.22 28.07
N THR A 224 5.61 5.52 27.79
CA THR A 224 6.10 6.46 28.81
C THR A 224 5.02 6.74 29.86
N SER A 225 5.42 6.87 31.12
CA SER A 225 4.50 7.21 32.21
C SER A 225 3.81 8.55 31.98
N GLU A 226 4.51 9.51 31.37
CA GLU A 226 3.96 10.82 31.04
C GLU A 226 2.80 10.70 30.05
N TYR A 227 2.97 9.95 28.96
CA TYR A 227 1.91 9.69 27.99
C TYR A 227 0.73 8.95 28.61
N LEU A 228 0.99 7.82 29.28
CA LEU A 228 -0.05 6.98 29.86
C LEU A 228 -0.89 7.74 30.91
N SER A 229 -0.28 8.66 31.67
CA SER A 229 -0.98 9.46 32.68
C SER A 229 -2.07 10.40 32.12
N LYS A 230 -2.04 10.68 30.80
CA LYS A 230 -3.05 11.51 30.12
C LYS A 230 -4.37 10.79 29.93
N PHE A 231 -4.37 9.46 29.94
CA PHE A 231 -5.53 8.61 29.66
C PHE A 231 -6.08 7.98 30.93
N ASP A 232 -7.35 7.59 30.89
CA ASP A 232 -8.00 6.86 31.98
C ASP A 232 -7.89 5.35 31.74
N SER A 233 -7.59 4.58 32.80
CA SER A 233 -7.34 3.14 32.69
C SER A 233 -8.59 2.32 32.35
N SER A 234 -9.79 2.90 32.46
CA SER A 234 -11.05 2.25 32.08
C SER A 234 -11.38 2.35 30.59
N GLN A 235 -10.68 3.21 29.84
CA GLN A 235 -10.92 3.43 28.42
C GLN A 235 -10.55 2.20 27.61
N LYS A 236 -11.36 1.89 26.59
CA LYS A 236 -10.97 0.91 25.59
C LYS A 236 -9.92 1.54 24.69
N ALA A 237 -8.84 0.82 24.43
CA ALA A 237 -7.74 1.35 23.63
C ALA A 237 -7.25 0.32 22.63
N LEU A 238 -6.91 0.83 21.45
CA LEU A 238 -6.24 0.10 20.37
C LEU A 238 -4.83 0.70 20.20
N CYS A 239 -3.80 -0.13 20.21
CA CYS A 239 -2.42 0.30 19.96
C CYS A 239 -1.78 -0.52 18.84
N PHE A 240 -0.66 -0.05 18.30
CA PHE A 240 0.04 -0.69 17.19
C PHE A 240 1.50 -0.92 17.54
N SER A 241 1.79 -1.94 18.35
CA SER A 241 3.19 -2.31 18.56
C SER A 241 3.74 -2.96 17.28
N PRO A 242 5.04 -2.75 16.99
CA PRO A 242 5.73 -3.50 15.94
C PRO A 242 5.43 -4.98 16.07
N ASN A 243 5.09 -5.62 14.97
CA ASN A 243 4.80 -7.05 14.92
C ASN A 243 5.09 -7.62 13.53
N GLY A 244 5.30 -8.94 13.46
CA GLY A 244 5.70 -9.58 12.22
C GLY A 244 4.52 -9.94 11.33
N ARG A 245 3.28 -9.66 11.74
CA ARG A 245 2.09 -10.15 11.04
C ARG A 245 2.11 -9.72 9.59
N ILE A 246 1.56 -10.60 8.77
CA ILE A 246 1.45 -10.41 7.33
C ILE A 246 0.19 -9.59 7.06
N THR A 247 0.39 -8.44 6.43
CA THR A 247 -0.70 -7.53 6.02
C THR A 247 -1.37 -8.04 4.74
N PHE A 248 -0.62 -8.65 3.83
CA PHE A 248 -1.10 -9.17 2.54
C PHE A 248 -0.95 -10.70 2.49
N PRO A 249 -1.88 -11.46 3.11
CA PRO A 249 -1.77 -12.91 3.18
C PRO A 249 -1.87 -13.57 1.81
N SER A 250 -2.58 -12.99 0.84
CA SER A 250 -2.77 -13.58 -0.48
C SER A 250 -1.46 -13.75 -1.26
N VAL A 251 -0.68 -12.68 -1.42
CA VAL A 251 0.65 -12.77 -2.06
C VAL A 251 1.62 -13.63 -1.25
N THR A 252 1.52 -13.59 0.09
CA THR A 252 2.40 -14.40 0.94
C THR A 252 2.13 -15.90 0.79
N ASN A 253 0.86 -16.30 0.79
CA ASN A 253 0.45 -17.69 0.58
C ASN A 253 0.86 -18.18 -0.81
N LEU A 254 0.66 -17.33 -1.83
CA LEU A 254 1.08 -17.59 -3.21
C LEU A 254 2.59 -17.86 -3.27
N TYR A 255 3.38 -16.96 -2.69
CA TYR A 255 4.82 -17.10 -2.66
C TYR A 255 5.29 -18.33 -1.87
N SER A 256 4.66 -18.63 -0.73
CA SER A 256 4.96 -19.84 0.06
C SER A 256 4.67 -21.12 -0.72
N ALA A 257 3.61 -21.15 -1.53
CA ALA A 257 3.33 -22.28 -2.42
C ALA A 257 4.44 -22.42 -3.48
N SER A 258 4.86 -21.31 -4.10
CA SER A 258 5.95 -21.31 -5.10
C SER A 258 7.29 -21.74 -4.50
N SER A 259 7.59 -21.28 -3.28
CA SER A 259 8.78 -21.68 -2.52
C SER A 259 8.76 -23.16 -2.16
N SER A 260 7.59 -23.72 -1.81
CA SER A 260 7.45 -25.15 -1.53
C SER A 260 7.62 -26.01 -2.79
N PHE A 261 7.24 -25.47 -3.95
CA PHE A 261 7.35 -26.14 -5.23
C PHE A 261 8.81 -26.19 -5.75
N ALA A 262 9.56 -25.08 -5.64
CA ALA A 262 10.96 -25.00 -6.05
C ALA A 262 11.86 -24.50 -4.90
N PRO A 263 12.02 -25.29 -3.81
CA PRO A 263 12.67 -24.83 -2.57
C PRO A 263 14.17 -24.58 -2.71
N THR A 264 14.81 -25.18 -3.71
CA THR A 264 16.21 -24.91 -4.03
C THR A 264 16.36 -23.53 -4.67
N LEU A 265 15.36 -23.05 -5.41
CA LEU A 265 15.42 -21.83 -6.22
C LEU A 265 14.79 -20.63 -5.52
N ILE A 266 13.67 -20.85 -4.83
CA ILE A 266 12.83 -19.80 -4.27
C ILE A 266 12.90 -19.87 -2.76
N ASN A 267 13.76 -19.01 -2.18
CA ASN A 267 13.88 -18.87 -0.73
C ASN A 267 12.59 -18.31 -0.12
N PRO A 268 12.13 -18.77 1.05
CA PRO A 268 10.96 -18.23 1.73
C PRO A 268 11.13 -16.74 2.09
N ILE A 269 10.01 -16.05 2.38
CA ILE A 269 10.00 -14.67 2.92
C ILE A 269 9.88 -14.67 4.45
N VAL A 270 10.19 -13.54 5.09
CA VAL A 270 10.10 -13.40 6.55
C VAL A 270 8.65 -13.35 7.00
N SER A 271 8.19 -14.34 7.77
CA SER A 271 6.86 -14.29 8.38
C SER A 271 6.83 -13.53 9.71
N PHE A 272 7.96 -13.47 10.44
CA PHE A 272 8.09 -12.75 11.71
C PHE A 272 9.56 -12.41 11.91
N ASP A 273 9.89 -11.14 12.09
CA ASP A 273 11.21 -10.76 12.62
C ASP A 273 11.23 -11.01 14.13
N GLN A 274 12.37 -11.20 14.79
CA GLN A 274 12.38 -11.39 16.26
C GLN A 274 11.95 -10.10 16.96
N ILE A 275 10.64 -9.85 17.03
CA ILE A 275 10.13 -8.58 17.48
C ILE A 275 9.99 -8.59 18.99
N GLN A 276 10.53 -7.53 19.59
CA GLN A 276 10.56 -7.31 21.02
C GLN A 276 9.15 -7.44 21.61
N ASN A 277 9.01 -8.28 22.65
CA ASN A 277 7.78 -8.30 23.43
C ASN A 277 7.71 -7.01 24.24
N TYR A 278 6.84 -6.10 23.82
CA TYR A 278 6.53 -4.88 24.55
C TYR A 278 5.54 -5.21 25.67
N ASP A 279 5.80 -4.66 26.86
CA ASP A 279 4.89 -4.76 28.01
C ASP A 279 3.77 -3.73 27.86
N ILE A 280 2.79 -4.06 27.01
CA ILE A 280 1.65 -3.21 26.70
C ILE A 280 0.63 -3.30 27.86
N PRO A 281 0.04 -2.18 28.30
CA PRO A 281 -1.00 -2.19 29.32
C PRO A 281 -2.13 -3.18 29.00
N SER A 282 -2.55 -3.98 29.98
CA SER A 282 -3.51 -5.08 29.79
C SER A 282 -4.87 -4.67 29.20
N GLN A 283 -5.26 -3.40 29.36
CA GLN A 283 -6.49 -2.83 28.84
C GLN A 283 -6.40 -2.44 27.35
N PHE A 284 -5.18 -2.39 26.78
CA PHE A 284 -4.98 -2.08 25.38
C PHE A 284 -5.08 -3.37 24.57
N VAL A 285 -5.79 -3.29 23.45
CA VAL A 285 -5.76 -4.34 22.43
C VAL A 285 -4.68 -3.98 21.43
N ASN A 286 -3.72 -4.88 21.24
CA ASN A 286 -2.75 -4.70 20.17
C ASN A 286 -3.39 -5.04 18.82
N ALA A 287 -3.32 -4.09 17.90
CA ALA A 287 -3.95 -4.17 16.59
C ALA A 287 -3.35 -5.29 15.75
N VAL A 288 -4.20 -5.93 14.96
CA VAL A 288 -3.81 -6.95 13.98
C VAL A 288 -4.54 -6.68 12.67
N PRO A 289 -3.97 -7.01 11.50
CA PRO A 289 -4.66 -6.80 10.22
C PRO A 289 -6.03 -7.46 10.23
N ALA A 290 -7.06 -6.77 9.73
CA ALA A 290 -8.47 -7.18 9.73
C ALA A 290 -9.13 -7.34 11.11
N LEU A 291 -8.52 -6.83 12.19
CA LEU A 291 -9.21 -6.69 13.48
C LEU A 291 -10.39 -5.74 13.35
N GLU A 292 -11.55 -6.15 13.86
CA GLU A 292 -12.74 -5.32 13.87
C GLU A 292 -13.19 -5.01 15.30
N TYR A 293 -13.72 -3.82 15.52
CA TYR A 293 -14.47 -3.46 16.72
C TYR A 293 -15.83 -2.88 16.35
N ALA A 294 -16.90 -3.54 16.79
CA ALA A 294 -18.26 -3.05 16.57
C ALA A 294 -18.62 -1.98 17.61
N PHE A 295 -19.10 -0.82 17.18
CA PHE A 295 -19.65 0.20 18.09
C PHE A 295 -21.17 0.12 18.23
N ALA A 296 -21.86 -0.34 17.19
CA ALA A 296 -23.31 -0.49 17.20
C ALA A 296 -23.76 -1.80 16.54
N PRO A 297 -24.82 -2.45 17.07
CA PRO A 297 -25.63 -2.02 18.24
C PRO A 297 -24.92 -2.28 19.59
N PRO A 298 -25.36 -1.66 20.71
CA PRO A 298 -24.66 -1.69 22.00
C PRO A 298 -24.41 -3.09 22.55
N ASP A 299 -25.38 -3.99 22.37
CA ASP A 299 -25.32 -5.40 22.78
C ASP A 299 -24.30 -6.23 21.99
N LYS A 300 -23.80 -5.70 20.89
CA LYS A 300 -22.79 -6.33 20.02
C LYS A 300 -21.43 -5.66 20.10
N LYS A 301 -21.20 -4.70 21.01
CA LYS A 301 -19.89 -4.07 21.18
C LYS A 301 -18.84 -5.09 21.60
N LYS A 302 -17.95 -5.46 20.68
CA LYS A 302 -16.87 -6.40 20.92
C LYS A 302 -15.78 -6.29 19.85
N PHE A 303 -14.60 -6.77 20.19
CA PHE A 303 -13.58 -7.09 19.21
C PHE A 303 -13.91 -8.41 18.50
N THR A 304 -13.69 -8.44 17.19
CA THR A 304 -13.64 -9.66 16.39
C THR A 304 -12.21 -9.80 15.90
N ILE A 305 -11.45 -10.71 16.52
CA ILE A 305 -10.06 -10.96 16.17
C ILE A 305 -10.04 -11.98 15.02
N PRO A 306 -9.38 -11.67 13.89
CA PRO A 306 -9.24 -12.63 12.81
C PRO A 306 -8.43 -13.84 13.26
N PRO A 307 -8.72 -15.04 12.74
CA PRO A 307 -8.00 -16.24 13.11
C PRO A 307 -6.51 -16.08 12.80
N LEU A 308 -5.65 -16.64 13.66
CA LEU A 308 -4.22 -16.71 13.36
C LEU A 308 -4.06 -17.70 12.20
N ASN A 309 -3.69 -17.23 11.01
CA ASN A 309 -3.29 -18.13 9.95
C ASN A 309 -2.07 -18.93 10.44
N ASN A 310 -2.13 -20.26 10.32
CA ASN A 310 -1.03 -21.18 10.65
C ASN A 310 0.11 -20.98 9.64
N ILE A 311 0.77 -19.84 9.69
CA ILE A 311 2.00 -19.61 8.95
C ILE A 311 3.07 -20.25 9.81
N THR A 312 3.55 -21.42 9.37
CA THR A 312 4.60 -22.19 10.03
C THR A 312 5.79 -21.27 10.29
N SER A 313 5.88 -20.79 11.53
CA SER A 313 6.89 -19.85 11.97
C SER A 313 8.21 -20.59 12.12
N THR A 314 9.06 -20.50 11.11
CA THR A 314 10.49 -20.68 11.35
C THR A 314 11.13 -19.31 11.24
N ALA A 315 11.67 -18.83 12.36
CA ALA A 315 12.63 -17.72 12.37
C ALA A 315 13.87 -18.17 11.59
N GLN A 316 13.75 -18.17 10.26
CA GLN A 316 14.86 -18.50 9.39
C GLN A 316 15.69 -17.23 9.25
N LYS A 317 16.98 -17.35 9.55
CA LYS A 317 17.94 -16.33 9.18
C LYS A 317 17.98 -16.28 7.66
N ILE A 318 17.23 -15.36 7.07
CA ILE A 318 17.22 -15.18 5.62
C ILE A 318 18.59 -14.68 5.22
N THR A 319 19.18 -15.32 4.22
CA THR A 319 20.42 -14.85 3.61
C THR A 319 20.06 -14.12 2.32
N ILE A 320 20.76 -13.02 2.04
CA ILE A 320 20.72 -12.40 0.72
C ILE A 320 21.10 -13.45 -0.31
N THR A 321 20.48 -13.38 -1.49
CA THR A 321 20.69 -14.36 -2.56
C THR A 321 22.18 -14.41 -2.89
N LYS A 322 22.78 -15.58 -2.74
CA LYS A 322 24.18 -15.80 -3.14
C LYS A 322 24.24 -15.94 -4.65
N PHE A 323 25.26 -15.34 -5.25
CA PHE A 323 25.51 -15.39 -6.68
C PHE A 323 27.02 -15.46 -6.96
N GLU A 324 27.38 -16.06 -8.10
CA GLU A 324 28.73 -16.02 -8.67
C GLU A 324 28.93 -14.80 -9.59
N THR A 325 27.83 -14.31 -10.17
CA THR A 325 27.82 -13.22 -11.15
C THR A 325 27.06 -12.01 -10.62
N PHE A 326 25.74 -12.01 -10.77
CA PHE A 326 24.81 -11.05 -10.20
C PHE A 326 23.47 -11.74 -9.90
N ALA A 327 22.58 -11.07 -9.17
CA ALA A 327 21.21 -11.55 -8.98
C ALA A 327 20.20 -10.42 -9.18
N VAL A 328 18.96 -10.80 -9.47
CA VAL A 328 17.82 -9.89 -9.56
C VAL A 328 16.73 -10.33 -8.60
N THR A 329 16.11 -9.37 -7.92
CA THR A 329 14.91 -9.60 -7.11
C THR A 329 13.79 -8.65 -7.51
N PHE A 330 12.59 -9.17 -7.72
CA PHE A 330 11.41 -8.40 -8.06
C PHE A 330 10.60 -8.10 -6.78
N MET A 331 10.47 -6.84 -6.40
CA MET A 331 9.63 -6.43 -5.26
C MET A 331 8.16 -6.26 -5.65
N GLY A 332 7.89 -6.00 -6.93
CA GLY A 332 6.55 -5.98 -7.49
C GLY A 332 6.58 -6.10 -9.02
N THR A 333 5.51 -6.67 -9.56
CA THR A 333 5.44 -7.16 -10.95
C THR A 333 4.18 -6.76 -11.69
N GLY A 334 3.31 -5.97 -11.07
CA GLY A 334 2.07 -5.46 -11.65
C GLY A 334 2.21 -4.06 -12.22
N ALA A 335 1.34 -3.74 -13.17
CA ALA A 335 1.23 -2.42 -13.77
C ALA A 335 0.09 -1.58 -13.18
N MET A 336 0.25 -0.26 -13.19
CA MET A 336 -0.73 0.79 -12.87
C MET A 336 -1.14 0.91 -11.39
N PHE A 337 -1.55 -0.18 -10.74
CA PHE A 337 -1.99 -0.20 -9.35
C PHE A 337 -1.70 -1.57 -8.72
N PRO A 338 -1.52 -1.65 -7.39
CA PRO A 338 -1.31 -2.94 -6.73
C PRO A 338 -2.60 -3.75 -6.73
N SER A 339 -2.50 -5.04 -7.02
CA SER A 339 -3.58 -6.00 -6.83
C SER A 339 -3.33 -6.86 -5.60
N LYS A 340 -4.25 -7.80 -5.37
CA LYS A 340 -4.13 -8.81 -4.32
C LYS A 340 -2.82 -9.61 -4.41
N TYR A 341 -2.43 -10.03 -5.62
CA TYR A 341 -1.28 -10.93 -5.82
C TYR A 341 -0.02 -10.25 -6.33
N ARG A 342 -0.13 -9.05 -6.91
CA ARG A 342 0.99 -8.34 -7.53
C ARG A 342 1.03 -6.89 -7.08
N ASN A 343 2.14 -6.48 -6.49
CA ASN A 343 2.42 -5.09 -6.21
C ASN A 343 2.92 -4.38 -7.48
N VAL A 344 2.94 -3.05 -7.46
CA VAL A 344 3.48 -2.22 -8.55
C VAL A 344 5.00 -2.37 -8.72
N ALA A 345 5.54 -1.93 -9.85
CA ALA A 345 6.91 -2.16 -10.28
C ALA A 345 7.98 -1.82 -9.23
N GLY A 346 8.97 -2.69 -9.12
CA GLY A 346 10.22 -2.38 -8.44
C GLY A 346 11.18 -3.56 -8.41
N ILE A 347 12.44 -3.28 -8.71
CA ILE A 347 13.46 -4.30 -8.95
C ILE A 347 14.73 -3.95 -8.17
N LEU A 348 15.33 -4.96 -7.56
CA LEU A 348 16.63 -4.87 -6.88
C LEU A 348 17.66 -5.71 -7.66
N LEU A 349 18.70 -5.07 -8.18
CA LEU A 349 19.88 -5.77 -8.70
C LEU A 349 20.93 -5.91 -7.60
N HIS A 350 21.51 -7.11 -7.52
CA HIS A 350 22.56 -7.48 -6.58
C HIS A 350 23.86 -7.58 -7.35
N THR A 351 24.90 -6.90 -6.87
CA THR A 351 26.21 -6.81 -7.51
C THR A 351 27.29 -7.08 -6.46
N GLU A 352 28.53 -7.34 -6.88
CA GLU A 352 29.63 -7.48 -5.93
C GLU A 352 29.88 -6.15 -5.19
N SER A 353 29.75 -5.04 -5.92
CA SER A 353 29.96 -3.69 -5.40
C SER A 353 28.87 -3.22 -4.41
N GLY A 354 27.61 -3.68 -4.59
CA GLY A 354 26.47 -3.23 -3.80
C GLY A 354 25.13 -3.52 -4.47
N PHE A 355 24.15 -2.62 -4.31
CA PHE A 355 22.79 -2.82 -4.82
C PHE A 355 22.31 -1.65 -5.68
N ILE A 356 21.52 -1.95 -6.71
CA ILE A 356 20.89 -0.94 -7.58
C ILE A 356 19.38 -1.17 -7.51
N ILE A 357 18.62 -0.10 -7.33
CA ILE A 357 17.15 -0.14 -7.42
C ILE A 357 16.74 0.40 -8.78
N LEU A 358 15.97 -0.38 -9.53
CA LEU A 358 15.31 0.04 -10.77
C LEU A 358 13.81 0.11 -10.51
N ASP A 359 13.27 1.32 -10.53
CA ASP A 359 11.93 1.67 -10.07
C ASP A 359 11.64 1.29 -8.60
N ALA A 360 10.86 2.14 -7.94
CA ALA A 360 10.45 1.98 -6.54
C ALA A 360 8.98 2.40 -6.39
N GLY A 361 8.08 1.60 -6.95
CA GLY A 361 6.65 1.77 -6.78
C GLY A 361 6.17 1.68 -5.33
N GLU A 362 4.93 2.09 -5.08
CA GLU A 362 4.30 2.05 -3.76
C GLU A 362 4.52 0.71 -3.06
N GLY A 363 4.94 0.72 -1.79
CA GLY A 363 5.18 -0.49 -1.01
C GLY A 363 6.55 -1.16 -1.20
N PHE A 364 7.40 -0.68 -2.12
CA PHE A 364 8.74 -1.24 -2.37
C PHE A 364 9.54 -1.47 -1.07
N THR A 365 9.59 -0.46 -0.19
CA THR A 365 10.36 -0.52 1.06
C THR A 365 9.82 -1.59 2.01
N GLY A 366 8.50 -1.76 2.07
CA GLY A 366 7.85 -2.80 2.87
C GLY A 366 8.14 -4.20 2.32
N GLN A 367 7.99 -4.38 1.01
CA GLN A 367 8.32 -5.63 0.30
C GLN A 367 9.78 -6.03 0.54
N LEU A 368 10.71 -5.06 0.56
CA LEU A 368 12.13 -5.30 0.80
C LEU A 368 12.38 -5.84 2.22
N ARG A 369 11.75 -5.23 3.25
CA ARG A 369 11.81 -5.73 4.63
C ARG A 369 11.22 -7.13 4.76
N ARG A 370 10.11 -7.41 4.09
CA ARG A 370 9.47 -8.73 4.14
C ARG A 370 10.26 -9.81 3.43
N LYS A 371 10.89 -9.48 2.30
CA LYS A 371 11.75 -10.41 1.57
C LYS A 371 12.99 -10.78 2.38
N PHE A 372 13.67 -9.80 2.97
CA PHE A 372 15.02 -10.01 3.49
C PHE A 372 15.14 -9.94 5.02
N GLY A 373 14.14 -9.42 5.74
CA GLY A 373 14.24 -9.12 7.18
C GLY A 373 14.94 -7.79 7.45
N ILE A 374 14.86 -7.29 8.69
CA ILE A 374 15.38 -5.97 9.07
C ILE A 374 16.90 -5.86 8.86
N ASP A 375 17.68 -6.85 9.30
CA ASP A 375 19.15 -6.79 9.21
C ASP A 375 19.65 -6.67 7.76
N ASN A 376 19.11 -7.51 6.87
CA ASN A 376 19.49 -7.48 5.46
C ASN A 376 18.91 -6.25 4.75
N PHE A 377 17.71 -5.81 5.12
CA PHE A 377 17.14 -4.55 4.64
C PHE A 377 18.09 -3.38 4.93
N GLU A 378 18.58 -3.26 6.17
CA GLU A 378 19.55 -2.22 6.52
C GLU A 378 20.86 -2.37 5.75
N TYR A 379 21.38 -3.59 5.63
CA TYR A 379 22.59 -3.88 4.87
C TYR A 379 22.46 -3.43 3.41
N ILE A 380 21.32 -3.72 2.77
CA ILE A 380 21.01 -3.32 1.40
C ILE A 380 21.00 -1.79 1.30
N LEU A 381 20.25 -1.10 2.16
CA LEU A 381 20.13 0.37 2.12
C LEU A 381 21.47 1.08 2.33
N LYS A 382 22.31 0.56 3.24
CA LYS A 382 23.66 1.08 3.51
C LYS A 382 24.62 0.91 2.32
N ARG A 383 24.33 0.00 1.39
CA ARG A 383 25.18 -0.34 0.23
C ARG A 383 24.52 -0.08 -1.12
N LEU A 384 23.52 0.80 -1.16
CA LEU A 384 22.94 1.26 -2.42
C LEU A 384 23.98 2.05 -3.23
N ILE A 385 24.17 1.63 -4.47
CA ILE A 385 24.97 2.31 -5.49
C ILE A 385 24.18 3.50 -6.03
N CYS A 386 22.92 3.26 -6.42
CA CYS A 386 21.99 4.29 -6.88
C CYS A 386 20.54 3.78 -6.83
N VAL A 387 19.61 4.71 -6.95
CA VAL A 387 18.20 4.47 -7.29
C VAL A 387 17.95 5.09 -8.66
N TRP A 388 17.44 4.30 -9.61
CA TRP A 388 17.12 4.74 -10.96
C TRP A 388 15.61 4.57 -11.20
N ILE A 389 14.96 5.62 -11.69
CA ILE A 389 13.52 5.63 -11.97
C ILE A 389 13.31 5.85 -13.47
N SER A 390 12.52 4.99 -14.11
CA SER A 390 12.30 4.98 -15.56
C SER A 390 11.58 6.22 -16.08
N HIS A 391 10.49 6.64 -15.41
CA HIS A 391 9.63 7.73 -15.88
C HIS A 391 8.65 8.23 -14.79
N LEU A 392 7.72 9.10 -15.17
CA LEU A 392 6.84 9.85 -14.27
C LEU A 392 5.60 9.10 -13.74
N HIS A 393 5.24 7.92 -14.26
CA HIS A 393 4.07 7.18 -13.74
C HIS A 393 4.28 6.70 -12.30
N GLY A 394 3.23 6.86 -11.50
CA GLY A 394 3.29 6.72 -10.04
C GLY A 394 3.62 5.32 -9.54
N ASP A 395 3.19 4.31 -10.28
CA ASP A 395 3.48 2.90 -10.06
C ASP A 395 4.98 2.56 -10.14
N HIS A 396 5.83 3.48 -10.61
CA HIS A 396 7.28 3.31 -10.65
C HIS A 396 8.03 4.09 -9.56
N HIS A 397 7.39 5.01 -8.81
CA HIS A 397 8.12 5.86 -7.86
C HIS A 397 7.40 6.26 -6.57
N PHE A 398 6.13 5.91 -6.36
CA PHE A 398 5.43 6.30 -5.13
C PHE A 398 6.05 5.74 -3.84
N GLY A 399 6.79 4.64 -3.91
CA GLY A 399 7.53 4.10 -2.76
C GLY A 399 8.86 4.81 -2.49
N LEU A 400 9.32 5.70 -3.38
CA LEU A 400 10.62 6.37 -3.30
C LEU A 400 10.76 7.21 -2.03
N TYR A 401 9.71 7.93 -1.62
CA TYR A 401 9.77 8.76 -0.41
C TYR A 401 9.99 7.91 0.85
N GLN A 402 9.27 6.79 0.99
CA GLN A 402 9.46 5.87 2.11
C GLN A 402 10.85 5.24 2.10
N LEU A 403 11.37 4.90 0.91
CA LEU A 403 12.71 4.33 0.73
C LEU A 403 13.80 5.30 1.19
N LEU A 404 13.75 6.55 0.71
CA LEU A 404 14.71 7.59 1.08
C LEU A 404 14.60 7.96 2.56
N GLN A 405 13.38 8.01 3.12
CA GLN A 405 13.17 8.24 4.54
C GLN A 405 13.79 7.13 5.40
N ALA A 406 13.59 5.87 5.02
CA ALA A 406 14.18 4.74 5.73
C ALA A 406 15.72 4.76 5.64
N ARG A 407 16.28 5.09 4.47
CA ARG A 407 17.73 5.18 4.30
C ARG A 407 18.35 6.32 5.10
N ALA A 408 17.70 7.48 5.15
CA ALA A 408 18.19 8.64 5.91
C ALA A 408 18.28 8.39 7.42
N GLN A 409 17.51 7.43 7.96
CA GLN A 409 17.65 6.98 9.36
C GLN A 409 18.89 6.12 9.60
N LEU A 410 19.49 5.58 8.54
CA LEU A 410 20.59 4.61 8.60
C LEU A 410 21.92 5.18 8.11
N CYS A 411 21.89 6.23 7.30
CA CYS A 411 23.04 6.75 6.56
C CYS A 411 23.00 8.26 6.42
N ASP A 412 24.10 8.93 6.77
CA ASP A 412 24.28 10.37 6.55
C ASP A 412 24.72 10.72 5.11
N SER A 413 25.31 9.75 4.40
CA SER A 413 25.78 9.95 3.03
C SER A 413 24.62 10.01 2.03
N PRO A 414 24.67 10.89 1.01
CA PRO A 414 23.65 10.91 -0.03
C PRO A 414 23.72 9.66 -0.92
N VAL A 415 22.56 9.17 -1.35
CA VAL A 415 22.46 8.17 -2.43
C VAL A 415 22.25 8.86 -3.78
N PRO A 416 22.95 8.45 -4.86
CA PRO A 416 22.63 8.90 -6.21
C PRO A 416 21.21 8.52 -6.61
N LEU A 417 20.42 9.51 -7.01
CA LEU A 417 19.07 9.36 -7.54
C LEU A 417 19.06 9.79 -9.00
N ILE A 418 18.77 8.85 -9.90
CA ILE A 418 18.75 9.07 -11.35
C ILE A 418 17.28 9.03 -11.78
N CYS A 419 16.66 10.20 -11.91
CA CYS A 419 15.25 10.33 -12.23
C CYS A 419 14.95 11.69 -12.89
N HIS A 420 13.71 11.86 -13.35
CA HIS A 420 13.23 13.12 -13.88
C HIS A 420 13.21 14.21 -12.81
N GLN A 421 13.53 15.46 -13.17
CA GLN A 421 13.57 16.60 -12.25
C GLN A 421 12.27 16.76 -11.42
N TYR A 422 11.09 16.62 -12.04
CA TYR A 422 9.81 16.69 -11.32
C TYR A 422 9.65 15.67 -10.18
N ILE A 423 10.25 14.48 -10.28
CA ILE A 423 10.25 13.52 -9.17
C ILE A 423 11.13 14.07 -8.05
N SER A 424 12.32 14.58 -8.36
CA SER A 424 13.19 15.25 -7.37
C SER A 424 12.48 16.42 -6.68
N ASP A 425 11.83 17.30 -7.45
CA ASP A 425 11.10 18.46 -6.93
C ASP A 425 9.97 18.05 -5.99
N HIS A 426 9.27 16.95 -6.32
CA HIS A 426 8.22 16.39 -5.46
C HIS A 426 8.80 15.83 -4.15
N ILE A 427 9.91 15.09 -4.22
CA ILE A 427 10.61 14.58 -3.02
C ILE A 427 11.13 15.73 -2.15
N GLU A 428 11.66 16.81 -2.75
CA GLU A 428 12.08 18.01 -2.03
C GLU A 428 10.90 18.72 -1.36
N CYS A 429 9.75 18.81 -2.03
CA CYS A 429 8.52 19.34 -1.46
C CYS A 429 8.05 18.51 -0.26
N LEU A 430 8.01 17.18 -0.40
CA LEU A 430 7.71 16.24 0.68
C LEU A 430 8.65 16.48 1.86
N GLN A 431 9.96 16.50 1.61
CA GLN A 431 11.00 16.73 2.62
C GLN A 431 10.76 18.01 3.41
N LYS A 432 10.51 19.12 2.71
CA LYS A 432 10.26 20.44 3.30
C LYS A 432 8.99 20.43 4.15
N CYS A 433 7.91 19.83 3.66
CA CYS A 433 6.63 19.78 4.37
C CYS A 433 6.67 18.85 5.58
N SER A 434 7.37 17.73 5.48
CA SER A 434 7.51 16.73 6.56
C SER A 434 8.66 17.03 7.53
N LYS A 435 9.45 18.08 7.27
CA LYS A 435 10.68 18.43 8.02
C LYS A 435 11.65 17.24 8.16
N THR A 436 11.76 16.42 7.12
CA THR A 436 12.73 15.32 7.08
C THR A 436 14.04 15.79 6.48
N ASP A 437 15.10 15.00 6.65
CA ASP A 437 16.42 15.30 6.10
C ASP A 437 16.86 14.13 5.21
N LEU A 438 16.27 14.05 4.01
CA LEU A 438 16.54 12.97 3.06
C LEU A 438 17.92 13.20 2.45
N LYS A 439 18.69 12.12 2.31
CA LYS A 439 20.07 12.16 1.83
C LYS A 439 20.15 11.58 0.42
N PHE A 440 20.03 12.44 -0.60
CA PHE A 440 20.18 12.04 -2.00
C PHE A 440 20.88 13.11 -2.85
N THR A 441 21.36 12.73 -4.02
CA THR A 441 21.93 13.63 -5.02
C THR A 441 21.31 13.31 -6.37
N LEU A 442 20.67 14.30 -6.99
CA LEU A 442 20.06 14.13 -8.31
C LEU A 442 21.15 14.01 -9.38
N HIS A 443 21.00 13.02 -10.25
CA HIS A 443 21.80 12.83 -11.45
C HIS A 443 20.89 12.87 -12.69
N SER A 444 21.40 13.45 -13.78
CA SER A 444 20.67 13.49 -15.04
C SER A 444 20.46 12.08 -15.59
N GLN A 445 19.27 11.78 -16.10
CA GLN A 445 19.01 10.53 -16.81
C GLN A 445 19.71 10.48 -18.17
N THR A 446 19.98 11.63 -18.79
CA THR A 446 20.56 11.71 -20.14
C THR A 446 22.08 11.50 -20.17
N GLU A 447 22.73 11.57 -19.02
CA GLU A 447 24.16 11.33 -18.88
C GLU A 447 24.42 9.92 -18.39
N LYS A 448 25.48 9.28 -18.90
CA LYS A 448 25.90 7.97 -18.41
C LYS A 448 26.32 8.10 -16.94
N PHE A 449 25.66 7.36 -16.06
CA PHE A 449 26.05 7.25 -14.66
C PHE A 449 27.14 6.21 -14.50
N VAL A 450 28.19 6.51 -13.73
CA VAL A 450 29.31 5.59 -13.47
C VAL A 450 29.66 5.62 -11.98
N CYS A 451 29.71 4.45 -11.35
CA CYS A 451 30.13 4.26 -9.96
C CYS A 451 30.99 3.00 -9.84
N GLY A 452 32.31 3.17 -9.72
CA GLY A 452 33.25 2.04 -9.71
C GLY A 452 33.18 1.25 -11.02
N ASN A 453 32.92 -0.05 -10.93
CA ASN A 453 32.78 -0.94 -12.08
C ASN A 453 31.35 -1.00 -12.64
N VAL A 454 30.41 -0.28 -12.01
CA VAL A 454 29.01 -0.24 -12.43
C VAL A 454 28.76 1.02 -13.25
N SER A 455 28.00 0.90 -14.34
CA SER A 455 27.49 2.05 -15.07
C SER A 455 26.08 1.83 -15.59
N ILE A 456 25.33 2.93 -15.77
CA ILE A 456 23.96 2.92 -16.29
C ILE A 456 23.89 3.92 -17.45
N ASP A 457 23.52 3.42 -18.61
CA ASP A 457 23.14 4.22 -19.78
C ASP A 457 21.61 4.24 -19.87
N SER A 458 20.97 5.41 -19.68
CA SER A 458 19.53 5.52 -19.90
C SER A 458 19.25 5.68 -21.39
N ILE A 459 18.26 4.95 -21.88
CA ILE A 459 17.90 4.84 -23.29
C ILE A 459 16.49 5.39 -23.44
N PRO A 460 16.27 6.48 -24.22
CA PRO A 460 14.94 6.99 -24.45
C PRO A 460 14.03 5.93 -25.08
N VAL A 461 12.81 5.80 -24.56
CA VAL A 461 11.80 4.85 -25.06
C VAL A 461 10.48 5.54 -25.37
N LEU A 462 9.67 4.92 -26.22
CA LEU A 462 8.38 5.50 -26.61
C LEU A 462 7.27 5.07 -25.65
N HIS A 463 6.94 5.93 -24.68
CA HIS A 463 5.86 5.72 -23.72
C HIS A 463 5.17 7.03 -23.31
N CYS A 464 5.59 7.68 -22.22
CA CYS A 464 5.15 9.02 -21.86
C CYS A 464 6.25 10.05 -22.15
N PHE A 465 6.02 11.30 -21.75
CA PHE A 465 7.07 12.32 -21.80
C PHE A 465 8.26 11.87 -20.94
N ASP A 466 9.46 11.99 -21.48
CA ASP A 466 10.75 11.71 -20.82
C ASP A 466 10.81 10.32 -20.15
N SER A 467 10.45 9.28 -20.92
CA SER A 467 10.53 7.88 -20.50
C SER A 467 11.82 7.22 -20.97
N TYR A 468 12.40 6.40 -20.09
CA TYR A 468 13.64 5.69 -20.35
C TYR A 468 13.52 4.20 -20.02
N GLY A 469 14.20 3.38 -20.80
CA GLY A 469 14.79 2.12 -20.33
C GLY A 469 16.26 2.35 -19.95
N CYS A 470 16.97 1.31 -19.55
CA CYS A 470 18.40 1.43 -19.29
C CYS A 470 19.19 0.17 -19.66
N LEU A 471 20.47 0.37 -19.98
CA LEU A 471 21.49 -0.67 -20.01
C LEU A 471 22.40 -0.50 -18.81
N VAL A 472 22.38 -1.47 -17.90
CA VAL A 472 23.26 -1.53 -16.73
C VAL A 472 24.45 -2.43 -17.06
N THR A 473 25.67 -1.89 -17.00
CA THR A 473 26.90 -2.69 -17.01
C THR A 473 27.35 -2.90 -15.57
N LEU A 474 27.44 -4.16 -15.15
CA LEU A 474 27.77 -4.60 -13.79
C LEU A 474 29.25 -4.99 -13.65
N ASP A 475 29.65 -5.33 -12.42
CA ASP A 475 30.95 -5.95 -12.12
C ASP A 475 31.24 -7.12 -13.09
N GLY A 476 32.48 -7.26 -13.55
CA GLY A 476 32.84 -8.31 -14.52
C GLY A 476 32.34 -8.07 -15.96
N GLY A 477 31.64 -6.96 -16.23
CA GLY A 477 31.18 -6.59 -17.57
C GLY A 477 29.84 -7.18 -17.98
N TRP A 478 29.10 -7.81 -17.05
CA TRP A 478 27.76 -8.32 -17.30
C TRP A 478 26.78 -7.19 -17.65
N LYS A 479 25.89 -7.44 -18.60
CA LYS A 479 24.94 -6.44 -19.11
C LYS A 479 23.49 -6.82 -18.82
N VAL A 480 22.80 -5.96 -18.08
CA VAL A 480 21.36 -6.10 -17.79
C VAL A 480 20.61 -4.94 -18.43
N ALA A 481 19.72 -5.24 -19.36
CA ALA A 481 18.83 -4.25 -19.95
C ALA A 481 17.48 -4.27 -19.21
N TYR A 482 16.94 -3.10 -18.87
CA TYR A 482 15.59 -2.93 -18.34
C TYR A 482 14.80 -1.99 -19.25
N SER A 483 13.63 -2.41 -19.71
CA SER A 483 12.87 -1.66 -20.71
C SER A 483 12.26 -0.36 -20.20
N GLY A 484 11.99 -0.25 -18.89
CA GLY A 484 10.93 0.65 -18.41
C GLY A 484 9.59 0.28 -19.07
N ASP A 485 8.66 1.24 -19.12
CA ASP A 485 7.43 1.09 -19.91
C ASP A 485 7.68 1.57 -21.33
N LYS A 486 7.26 0.78 -22.34
CA LYS A 486 7.48 1.12 -23.74
C LYS A 486 6.63 0.33 -24.72
N THR A 487 6.23 1.00 -25.81
CA THR A 487 5.73 0.33 -27.01
C THR A 487 6.85 -0.37 -27.79
N PHE A 488 6.51 -1.37 -28.58
CA PHE A 488 7.43 -1.99 -29.53
C PHE A 488 7.75 -1.05 -30.72
N GLY A 489 8.96 -1.19 -31.29
CA GLY A 489 9.40 -0.44 -32.48
C GLY A 489 10.03 0.92 -32.21
N ASP A 490 10.53 1.15 -30.99
CA ASP A 490 11.39 2.30 -30.67
C ASP A 490 12.88 1.96 -30.86
N ASN A 491 13.76 2.91 -30.53
CA ASN A 491 15.20 2.75 -30.71
C ASN A 491 15.86 1.95 -29.57
N PHE A 492 15.09 1.31 -28.67
CA PHE A 492 15.62 0.60 -27.51
C PHE A 492 16.59 -0.52 -27.93
N ILE A 493 16.18 -1.32 -28.92
CA ILE A 493 16.95 -2.46 -29.43
C ILE A 493 18.32 -2.01 -29.97
N GLU A 494 18.33 -0.97 -30.80
CA GLU A 494 19.56 -0.44 -31.42
C GLU A 494 20.54 0.12 -30.39
N ASN A 495 20.02 0.82 -29.37
CA ASN A 495 20.84 1.43 -28.32
C ASN A 495 21.36 0.42 -27.29
N VAL A 496 20.57 -0.62 -26.96
CA VAL A 496 21.02 -1.72 -26.10
C VAL A 496 22.08 -2.58 -26.82
N GLY A 497 21.84 -2.89 -28.09
CA GLY A 497 22.68 -3.79 -28.87
C GLY A 497 22.61 -5.23 -28.33
N SER A 498 23.54 -5.61 -27.46
CA SER A 498 23.55 -6.94 -26.83
C SER A 498 23.59 -6.87 -25.31
N CYS A 499 22.84 -7.75 -24.65
CA CYS A 499 22.84 -7.90 -23.19
C CYS A 499 22.83 -9.37 -22.76
N ASP A 500 23.17 -9.64 -21.50
CA ASP A 500 23.11 -10.97 -20.92
C ASP A 500 21.70 -11.28 -20.40
N LEU A 501 21.07 -10.29 -19.76
CA LEU A 501 19.70 -10.38 -19.26
C LEU A 501 18.88 -9.20 -19.80
N LEU A 502 17.71 -9.48 -20.32
CA LEU A 502 16.67 -8.48 -20.60
C LEU A 502 15.54 -8.62 -19.58
N ILE A 503 15.24 -7.56 -18.85
CA ILE A 503 14.03 -7.41 -18.05
C ILE A 503 13.08 -6.51 -18.83
N HIS A 504 11.94 -7.04 -19.28
CA HIS A 504 11.04 -6.33 -20.18
C HIS A 504 9.62 -6.28 -19.65
N GLU A 505 8.96 -5.12 -19.81
CA GLU A 505 7.53 -4.98 -19.56
C GLU A 505 6.73 -5.85 -20.53
N ALA A 506 5.68 -6.50 -20.03
CA ALA A 506 4.82 -7.34 -20.83
C ALA A 506 3.38 -7.14 -20.37
N SER A 507 2.91 -5.89 -20.44
CA SER A 507 1.62 -5.52 -19.86
C SER A 507 0.44 -6.22 -20.50
N PHE A 508 0.54 -6.61 -21.78
CA PHE A 508 -0.58 -7.18 -22.54
C PHE A 508 -0.27 -8.54 -23.15
N THR A 509 -1.30 -9.37 -23.31
CA THR A 509 -1.26 -10.57 -24.16
C THR A 509 -1.33 -10.20 -25.64
N ASP A 510 -0.89 -11.10 -26.52
CA ASP A 510 -0.76 -10.82 -27.96
C ASP A 510 -2.13 -10.56 -28.64
N ASP A 511 -3.23 -11.08 -28.10
CA ASP A 511 -4.59 -10.79 -28.57
C ASP A 511 -5.04 -9.34 -28.29
N LEU A 512 -4.30 -8.61 -27.46
CA LEU A 512 -4.58 -7.21 -27.09
C LEU A 512 -3.57 -6.23 -27.71
N ILE A 513 -2.92 -6.58 -28.83
CA ILE A 513 -1.89 -5.76 -29.49
C ILE A 513 -2.34 -4.32 -29.79
N ASP A 514 -3.59 -4.11 -30.19
CA ASP A 514 -4.12 -2.77 -30.47
C ASP A 514 -4.23 -1.93 -29.18
N ILE A 515 -4.61 -2.57 -28.06
CA ILE A 515 -4.66 -1.92 -26.75
C ILE A 515 -3.25 -1.61 -26.26
N ALA A 516 -2.32 -2.56 -26.42
CA ALA A 516 -0.91 -2.36 -26.08
C ALA A 516 -0.35 -1.15 -26.81
N LYS A 517 -0.60 -1.03 -28.12
CA LYS A 517 -0.18 0.11 -28.93
C LYS A 517 -0.84 1.44 -28.50
N ASP A 518 -2.14 1.44 -28.25
CA ASP A 518 -2.87 2.65 -27.79
C ASP A 518 -2.34 3.15 -26.43
N LYS A 519 -2.08 2.20 -25.52
CA LYS A 519 -1.52 2.47 -24.19
C LYS A 519 -0.01 2.63 -24.17
N ARG A 520 0.66 2.47 -25.33
CA ARG A 520 2.10 2.54 -25.51
C ARG A 520 2.88 1.59 -24.59
N HIS A 521 2.43 0.36 -24.58
CA HIS A 521 3.06 -0.78 -23.90
C HIS A 521 3.36 -1.90 -24.89
N SER A 522 4.04 -2.93 -24.39
CA SER A 522 4.37 -4.12 -25.17
C SER A 522 3.44 -5.29 -24.86
N THR A 523 3.25 -6.13 -25.88
CA THR A 523 2.70 -7.46 -25.70
C THR A 523 3.80 -8.45 -25.28
N ILE A 524 3.42 -9.61 -24.77
CA ILE A 524 4.35 -10.70 -24.40
C ILE A 524 5.21 -11.12 -25.60
N GLY A 525 4.61 -11.34 -26.77
CA GLY A 525 5.33 -11.71 -27.98
C GLY A 525 6.31 -10.63 -28.44
N GLN A 526 5.92 -9.34 -28.33
CA GLN A 526 6.82 -8.22 -28.61
C GLN A 526 7.99 -8.14 -27.63
N ALA A 527 7.76 -8.39 -26.34
CA ALA A 527 8.83 -8.41 -25.34
C ALA A 527 9.85 -9.54 -25.58
N ILE A 528 9.36 -10.72 -25.99
CA ILE A 528 10.21 -11.85 -26.36
C ILE A 528 11.00 -11.55 -27.64
N GLU A 529 10.36 -10.93 -28.63
CA GLU A 529 11.03 -10.52 -29.87
C GLU A 529 12.13 -9.48 -29.59
N THR A 530 11.90 -8.51 -28.69
CA THR A 530 12.94 -7.60 -28.22
C THR A 530 14.14 -8.38 -27.69
N GLY A 531 13.92 -9.41 -26.87
CA GLY A 531 15.00 -10.26 -26.34
C GLY A 531 15.81 -10.97 -27.42
N LYS A 532 15.15 -11.48 -28.48
CA LYS A 532 15.84 -12.08 -29.63
C LYS A 532 16.71 -11.06 -30.37
N LEU A 533 16.15 -9.87 -30.61
CA LEU A 533 16.82 -8.80 -31.34
C LEU A 533 17.97 -8.14 -30.56
N THR A 534 17.90 -8.15 -29.22
CA THR A 534 19.02 -7.72 -28.35
C THR A 534 19.97 -8.87 -28.00
N HIS A 535 19.84 -10.04 -28.65
CA HIS A 535 20.64 -11.23 -28.38
C HIS A 535 20.73 -11.60 -26.89
N ALA A 536 19.66 -11.33 -26.14
CA ALA A 536 19.62 -11.57 -24.70
C ALA A 536 19.75 -13.07 -24.43
N LYS A 537 20.66 -13.45 -23.51
CA LYS A 537 20.79 -14.86 -23.12
C LYS A 537 19.50 -15.35 -22.45
N TYR A 538 18.90 -14.51 -21.62
CA TYR A 538 17.60 -14.76 -20.98
C TYR A 538 16.73 -13.51 -20.98
N VAL A 539 15.42 -13.72 -20.95
CA VAL A 539 14.41 -12.67 -20.83
C VAL A 539 13.55 -12.92 -19.59
N ILE A 540 13.38 -11.91 -18.74
CA ILE A 540 12.37 -11.93 -17.67
C ILE A 540 11.29 -10.92 -17.98
N LEU A 541 10.05 -11.39 -18.08
CA LEU A 541 8.87 -10.58 -18.30
C LEU A 541 8.30 -10.09 -16.96
N THR A 542 7.91 -8.83 -16.88
CA THR A 542 7.32 -8.19 -15.69
C THR A 542 6.26 -7.17 -16.10
N HIS A 543 5.76 -6.37 -15.14
CA HIS A 543 4.84 -5.27 -15.38
C HIS A 543 3.52 -5.71 -16.04
N PHE A 544 2.91 -6.76 -15.50
CA PHE A 544 1.69 -7.36 -16.05
C PHE A 544 0.46 -6.51 -15.72
N SER A 545 -0.43 -6.30 -16.70
CA SER A 545 -1.65 -5.53 -16.49
C SER A 545 -2.56 -6.18 -15.44
N GLN A 546 -2.94 -5.41 -14.43
CA GLN A 546 -3.92 -5.84 -13.43
C GLN A 546 -5.37 -5.72 -13.93
N ARG A 547 -5.61 -5.00 -15.04
CA ARG A 547 -6.95 -4.87 -15.66
C ARG A 547 -7.27 -6.01 -16.62
N TYR A 548 -6.25 -6.59 -17.23
CA TYR A 548 -6.36 -7.68 -18.21
C TYR A 548 -5.45 -8.84 -17.77
N PRO A 549 -5.78 -9.53 -16.66
CA PRO A 549 -4.91 -10.56 -16.06
C PRO A 549 -4.84 -11.86 -16.89
N LYS A 550 -5.16 -11.82 -18.19
CA LYS A 550 -5.07 -13.00 -19.04
C LYS A 550 -3.62 -13.39 -19.26
N LEU A 551 -3.39 -14.69 -19.29
CA LEU A 551 -2.04 -15.23 -19.25
C LEU A 551 -1.63 -15.73 -20.62
N PRO A 552 -0.33 -15.77 -20.92
CA PRO A 552 0.15 -16.34 -22.16
C PRO A 552 -0.12 -17.84 -22.20
N VAL A 553 -0.44 -18.35 -23.39
CA VAL A 553 -0.38 -19.78 -23.66
C VAL A 553 1.09 -20.15 -23.80
N PHE A 554 1.61 -21.00 -22.89
CA PHE A 554 2.98 -21.47 -22.96
C PHE A 554 3.21 -22.29 -24.25
N GLY A 555 4.12 -21.81 -25.10
CA GLY A 555 4.56 -22.46 -26.33
C GLY A 555 5.96 -23.07 -26.23
N THR A 556 6.52 -23.54 -27.34
CA THR A 556 7.89 -24.08 -27.40
C THR A 556 8.98 -22.99 -27.46
N ASP A 557 8.62 -21.74 -27.72
CA ASP A 557 9.56 -20.61 -27.91
C ASP A 557 10.04 -19.94 -26.60
N TYR A 558 9.82 -20.58 -25.44
CA TYR A 558 10.03 -19.99 -24.11
C TYR A 558 11.25 -20.55 -23.36
N GLU A 559 12.15 -21.31 -24.01
CA GLU A 559 13.23 -22.02 -23.32
C GLU A 559 14.15 -21.12 -22.47
N ASN A 560 14.33 -19.85 -22.87
CA ASN A 560 15.13 -18.86 -22.15
C ASN A 560 14.30 -17.67 -21.60
N VAL A 561 12.98 -17.85 -21.47
CA VAL A 561 12.05 -16.83 -21.01
C VAL A 561 11.46 -17.23 -19.66
N ALA A 562 11.47 -16.30 -18.70
CA ALA A 562 10.83 -16.46 -17.41
C ALA A 562 9.84 -15.32 -17.14
N PHE A 563 8.88 -15.58 -16.26
CA PHE A 563 7.87 -14.63 -15.80
C PHE A 563 8.14 -14.26 -14.36
N ALA A 564 8.19 -12.96 -14.09
CA ALA A 564 8.36 -12.45 -12.75
C ALA A 564 7.07 -12.64 -11.93
N PHE A 565 7.27 -12.85 -10.63
CA PHE A 565 6.24 -12.71 -9.60
C PHE A 565 6.87 -12.04 -8.40
N ASP A 566 6.05 -11.40 -7.56
CA ASP A 566 6.52 -10.67 -6.39
C ASP A 566 7.44 -11.55 -5.53
N TYR A 567 8.53 -10.96 -5.05
CA TYR A 567 9.60 -11.55 -4.27
C TYR A 567 10.48 -12.59 -4.99
N LEU A 568 10.26 -12.88 -6.28
CA LEU A 568 11.16 -13.73 -7.07
C LEU A 568 12.59 -13.19 -6.96
N SER A 569 13.52 -14.04 -6.53
CA SER A 569 14.94 -13.72 -6.44
C SER A 569 15.73 -14.81 -7.15
N VAL A 570 16.53 -14.44 -8.14
CA VAL A 570 17.25 -15.41 -8.97
C VAL A 570 18.68 -14.92 -9.25
N PRO A 571 19.71 -15.71 -8.93
CA PRO A 571 21.06 -15.47 -9.42
C PRO A 571 21.17 -15.86 -10.90
N PHE A 572 21.92 -15.11 -11.69
CA PHE A 572 21.96 -15.26 -13.14
C PHE A 572 22.42 -16.65 -13.60
N GLU A 573 23.36 -17.28 -12.90
CA GLU A 573 23.81 -18.65 -13.19
C GLU A 573 22.71 -19.74 -13.02
N ARG A 574 21.59 -19.41 -12.35
CA ARG A 574 20.44 -20.33 -12.17
C ARG A 574 19.25 -19.98 -13.05
N MET A 575 19.41 -19.08 -14.02
CA MET A 575 18.31 -18.64 -14.88
C MET A 575 17.69 -19.78 -15.71
N ASN A 576 18.50 -20.75 -16.14
CA ASN A 576 18.01 -21.93 -16.86
C ASN A 576 17.06 -22.78 -15.99
N GLU A 577 17.40 -22.96 -14.71
CA GLU A 577 16.54 -23.66 -13.75
C GLU A 577 15.22 -22.89 -13.58
N LEU A 578 15.27 -21.57 -13.44
CA LEU A 578 14.07 -20.73 -13.39
C LEU A 578 13.20 -20.91 -14.64
N CYS A 579 13.76 -20.79 -15.85
CA CYS A 579 12.99 -20.93 -17.10
C CYS A 579 12.30 -22.31 -17.18
N SER A 580 12.95 -23.37 -16.69
CA SER A 580 12.38 -24.72 -16.69
C SER A 580 11.18 -24.91 -15.75
N VAL A 581 11.16 -24.23 -14.60
CA VAL A 581 10.08 -24.38 -13.58
C VAL A 581 9.03 -23.28 -13.67
N CYS A 582 9.36 -22.15 -14.28
CA CYS A 582 8.52 -20.96 -14.31
C CYS A 582 7.11 -21.23 -14.90
N PRO A 583 6.93 -21.99 -16.00
CA PRO A 583 5.59 -22.29 -16.52
C PRO A 583 4.67 -22.95 -15.50
N GLN A 584 5.21 -23.88 -14.69
CA GLN A 584 4.42 -24.61 -13.69
C GLN A 584 4.06 -23.73 -12.49
N ILE A 585 5.00 -22.90 -12.04
CA ILE A 585 4.75 -21.91 -10.98
C ILE A 585 3.71 -20.91 -11.44
N PHE A 586 3.85 -20.39 -12.65
CA PHE A 586 2.92 -19.41 -13.18
C PHE A 586 1.53 -20.04 -13.33
N GLN A 587 1.40 -21.24 -13.90
CA GLN A 587 0.11 -21.94 -13.95
C GLN A 587 -0.54 -22.10 -12.57
N MET A 588 0.23 -22.45 -11.55
CA MET A 588 -0.26 -22.52 -10.17
C MET A 588 -0.75 -21.16 -9.66
N ILE A 589 -0.04 -20.07 -9.97
CA ILE A 589 -0.49 -18.71 -9.62
C ILE A 589 -1.85 -18.42 -10.26
N GLN A 590 -2.03 -18.77 -11.53
CA GLN A 590 -3.29 -18.57 -12.26
C GLN A 590 -4.45 -19.34 -11.65
N ASP A 591 -4.23 -20.60 -11.32
CA ASP A 591 -5.26 -21.45 -10.72
C ASP A 591 -5.72 -20.92 -9.36
N LEU A 592 -4.84 -20.23 -8.63
CA LEU A 592 -5.15 -19.59 -7.35
C LEU A 592 -5.89 -18.26 -7.55
N GLU A 593 -5.49 -17.46 -8.53
CA GLU A 593 -6.18 -16.22 -8.92
C GLU A 593 -7.63 -16.52 -9.37
N ALA A 594 -7.82 -17.47 -10.29
CA ALA A 594 -9.13 -17.84 -10.83
C ALA A 594 -10.10 -18.39 -9.75
N LYS A 595 -9.61 -19.20 -8.80
CA LYS A 595 -10.43 -19.72 -7.69
C LYS A 595 -10.94 -18.65 -6.76
N ASP A 596 -10.21 -17.55 -6.61
CA ASP A 596 -10.66 -16.45 -5.78
C ASP A 596 -11.65 -15.56 -6.53
N ASP A 597 -11.55 -15.44 -7.86
CA ASP A 597 -12.57 -14.80 -8.69
C ASP A 597 -13.89 -15.61 -8.73
N GLU A 598 -13.84 -16.95 -8.76
CA GLU A 598 -15.05 -17.81 -8.74
C GLU A 598 -15.81 -17.76 -7.40
N LYS A 599 -15.14 -17.45 -6.29
CA LYS A 599 -15.81 -17.20 -5.00
C LYS A 599 -16.49 -15.84 -4.94
N ASP A 600 -16.29 -15.01 -5.96
CA ASP A 600 -16.70 -13.61 -6.03
C ASP A 600 -17.92 -13.38 -6.94
N GLU A 601 -18.34 -14.41 -7.68
CA GLU A 601 -19.66 -14.54 -8.33
C GLU A 601 -20.69 -15.18 -7.39
#